data_AF-A0A820Z3E3-F1
#
_entry.id   AF-A0A820Z3E3-F1
#
_cell.length_a   1.000
_cell.length_b   1.000
_cell.length_c   1.000
_cell.angle_alpha   90.00
_cell.angle_beta   90.00
_cell.angle_gamma   90.00
#
_symmetry.space_group_name_H-M   'P 1'
#
loop_
_entity.id
_entity.type
_entity.pdbx_description
1 polymer ?
#
loop_
_entity_poly.entity_id
_entity_poly.type
_entity_poly.pdbx_seq_one_letter_code
_entity_poly.pdbx_strand_id
1 'polypeptide(L)'
;MGYAAHLFNINIQYSMNLPRHALQALEIDRVTQARVSDDYYIHINRQIPQWNIGVSSMLANAIGIAPFKDVFWSNQYQPGAPYKTTAQEVLPDREILIATLSTGPVAFGDGINYVDKERIMRCCRQDGLILKPKKPLTMIDIAISDWALHHGVIQGELYSTKTIINNEIFSFIFASSMKRNYSIVPSMIRSSNGILWSFDNPYKINYFDENHSLEISNKICNLTSFCLWYSSPIWSFNDSSSTKYSFMGEINKWTFISQQRFSSLHTNVDNTQMTIIVQGVVNEIVDILVYHSKFQSIIHVNCHFYIDHLIAQLIINSTNVICL
;
A
#
# COMPACT_ATOMS: atom_id res chain seq x y z
N MET A 1 -13.36 6.21 -29.90
CA MET A 1 -12.86 6.83 -28.65
C MET A 1 -11.34 6.67 -28.53
N GLY A 2 -10.80 5.44 -28.60
CA GLY A 2 -9.36 5.17 -28.46
C GLY A 2 -8.45 5.99 -29.37
N TYR A 3 -8.70 6.00 -30.68
CA TYR A 3 -7.90 6.76 -31.65
C TYR A 3 -7.85 8.26 -31.36
N ALA A 4 -8.99 8.87 -31.06
CA ALA A 4 -9.05 10.30 -30.70
C ALA A 4 -8.26 10.58 -29.40
N ALA A 5 -8.45 9.77 -28.36
CA ALA A 5 -7.71 9.90 -27.12
C ALA A 5 -6.20 9.77 -27.34
N HIS A 6 -5.79 8.91 -28.28
CA HIS A 6 -4.38 8.76 -28.65
C HIS A 6 -3.82 10.03 -29.29
N LEU A 7 -4.51 10.60 -30.28
CA LEU A 7 -4.10 11.84 -30.96
C LEU A 7 -3.97 13.04 -30.01
N PHE A 8 -4.82 13.12 -28.98
CA PHE A 8 -4.82 14.23 -28.03
C PHE A 8 -4.05 13.96 -26.74
N ASN A 9 -3.38 12.81 -26.63
CA ASN A 9 -2.64 12.42 -25.43
C ASN A 9 -3.49 12.39 -24.14
N ILE A 10 -4.72 11.89 -24.25
CA ILE A 10 -5.68 11.80 -23.15
C ILE A 10 -5.78 10.35 -22.68
N ASN A 11 -5.64 10.12 -21.38
CA ASN A 11 -5.91 8.82 -20.77
C ASN A 11 -7.42 8.65 -20.54
N ILE A 12 -7.89 7.41 -20.67
CA ILE A 12 -9.27 7.00 -20.50
C ILE A 12 -9.36 6.16 -19.21
N GLN A 13 -10.35 6.49 -18.39
CA GLN A 13 -10.80 5.65 -17.31
C GLN A 13 -12.11 4.97 -17.69
N TYR A 14 -12.18 3.66 -17.54
CA TYR A 14 -13.46 2.96 -17.55
C TYR A 14 -14.13 3.03 -16.19
N SER A 15 -15.43 3.30 -16.19
CA SER A 15 -16.26 3.35 -14.99
C SER A 15 -17.45 2.43 -15.18
N MET A 16 -17.81 1.67 -14.14
CA MET A 16 -18.91 0.68 -14.18
C MET A 16 -18.79 -0.30 -15.36
N ASN A 17 -17.55 -0.68 -15.69
CA ASN A 17 -17.27 -1.61 -16.78
C ASN A 17 -17.58 -3.05 -16.36
N LEU A 18 -18.33 -3.75 -17.21
CA LEU A 18 -18.44 -5.20 -17.14
C LEU A 18 -17.12 -5.85 -17.62
N PRO A 19 -16.85 -7.12 -17.27
CA PRO A 19 -15.63 -7.80 -17.69
C PRO A 19 -15.36 -7.72 -19.20
N ARG A 20 -16.39 -7.85 -20.04
CA ARG A 20 -16.27 -7.69 -21.50
C ARG A 20 -15.78 -6.29 -21.93
N HIS A 21 -16.17 -5.24 -21.21
CA HIS A 21 -15.72 -3.87 -21.48
C HIS A 21 -14.27 -3.69 -21.02
N ALA A 22 -13.90 -4.30 -19.88
CA ALA A 22 -12.52 -4.30 -19.40
C ALA A 22 -11.58 -4.94 -20.42
N LEU A 23 -11.95 -6.09 -21.00
CA LEU A 23 -11.13 -6.78 -22.01
C LEU A 23 -10.90 -5.94 -23.28
N GLN A 24 -11.82 -5.04 -23.63
CA GLN A 24 -11.63 -4.10 -24.74
C GLN A 24 -10.44 -3.14 -24.51
N ALA A 25 -9.99 -2.96 -23.27
CA ALA A 25 -8.81 -2.14 -22.96
C ALA A 25 -7.54 -2.70 -23.62
N LEU A 26 -7.48 -4.00 -23.92
CA LEU A 26 -6.36 -4.62 -24.63
C LEU A 26 -6.17 -4.10 -26.06
N GLU A 27 -7.20 -3.48 -26.64
CA GLU A 27 -7.15 -2.88 -27.98
C GLU A 27 -7.09 -1.34 -27.95
N ILE A 28 -7.04 -0.75 -26.75
CA ILE A 28 -7.10 0.71 -26.57
C ILE A 28 -6.05 1.13 -25.53
N ASP A 29 -4.82 1.40 -26.00
CA ASP A 29 -3.66 1.78 -25.17
C ASP A 29 -3.92 2.96 -24.22
N ARG A 30 -4.87 3.84 -24.57
CA ARG A 30 -5.23 4.98 -23.73
C ARG A 30 -6.12 4.63 -22.55
N VAL A 31 -6.65 3.41 -22.47
CA VAL A 31 -7.34 2.94 -21.27
C VAL A 31 -6.28 2.52 -20.26
N THR A 32 -5.94 3.43 -19.35
CA THR A 32 -4.87 3.21 -18.36
C THR A 32 -5.41 2.73 -17.02
N GLN A 33 -6.72 2.86 -16.77
CA GLN A 33 -7.34 2.54 -15.50
C GLN A 33 -8.82 2.18 -15.63
N ALA A 34 -9.34 1.40 -14.69
CA ALA A 34 -10.75 1.06 -14.62
C ALA A 34 -11.23 0.98 -13.18
N ARG A 35 -12.49 1.37 -12.95
CA ARG A 35 -13.16 1.14 -11.67
C ARG A 35 -13.26 -0.37 -11.41
N VAL A 36 -12.84 -0.80 -10.22
CA VAL A 36 -12.83 -2.20 -9.78
C VAL A 36 -13.75 -2.47 -8.59
N SER A 37 -14.52 -1.46 -8.20
CA SER A 37 -15.48 -1.45 -7.11
C SER A 37 -16.87 -1.02 -7.61
N ASP A 38 -17.85 -1.14 -6.73
CA ASP A 38 -19.18 -0.54 -6.95
C ASP A 38 -19.17 0.98 -6.70
N ASP A 39 -20.30 1.66 -6.88
CA ASP A 39 -20.41 3.09 -6.60
C ASP A 39 -20.29 3.40 -5.10
N TYR A 40 -19.50 4.41 -4.74
CA TYR A 40 -19.39 4.87 -3.35
C TYR A 40 -20.74 5.31 -2.75
N TYR A 41 -21.64 5.83 -3.60
CA TYR A 41 -23.02 6.13 -3.22
C TYR A 41 -23.73 4.91 -2.59
N ILE A 42 -23.50 3.72 -3.15
CA ILE A 42 -24.12 2.48 -2.68
C ILE A 42 -23.56 2.11 -1.31
N HIS A 43 -22.26 2.32 -1.08
CA HIS A 43 -21.63 2.16 0.22
C HIS A 43 -22.28 3.06 1.27
N ILE A 44 -22.29 4.38 1.04
CA ILE A 44 -22.81 5.35 2.00
C ILE A 44 -24.29 5.11 2.33
N ASN A 45 -25.10 4.73 1.35
CA ASN A 45 -26.54 4.54 1.57
C ASN A 45 -26.91 3.18 2.13
N ARG A 46 -26.31 2.10 1.60
CA ARG A 46 -26.70 0.71 1.87
C ARG A 46 -25.69 -0.07 2.70
N GLN A 47 -24.56 0.53 3.07
CA GLN A 47 -23.47 -0.10 3.83
C GLN A 47 -22.94 -1.36 3.15
N ILE A 48 -22.99 -1.40 1.81
CA ILE A 48 -22.36 -2.46 1.02
C ILE A 48 -20.87 -2.14 0.94
N PRO A 49 -19.96 -3.09 1.22
CA PRO A 49 -18.53 -2.85 1.16
C PRO A 49 -18.14 -2.57 -0.29
N GLN A 50 -17.56 -1.39 -0.52
CA GLN A 50 -17.18 -0.90 -1.84
C GLN A 50 -15.66 -0.90 -2.01
N TRP A 51 -14.93 -0.82 -0.90
CA TRP A 51 -13.48 -0.96 -0.79
C TRP A 51 -12.97 -2.38 -1.10
N ASN A 52 -13.82 -3.40 -1.21
CA ASN A 52 -13.39 -4.79 -1.38
C ASN A 52 -13.02 -5.11 -2.84
N ILE A 53 -11.93 -4.53 -3.30
CA ILE A 53 -11.48 -4.56 -4.69
C ILE A 53 -10.66 -5.81 -5.06
N GLY A 54 -10.46 -6.76 -4.14
CA GLY A 54 -9.42 -7.79 -4.23
C GLY A 54 -9.40 -8.58 -5.54
N VAL A 55 -10.52 -9.22 -5.90
CA VAL A 55 -10.63 -10.04 -7.12
C VAL A 55 -10.67 -9.19 -8.39
N SER A 56 -11.45 -8.10 -8.39
CA SER A 56 -11.55 -7.20 -9.55
C SER A 56 -10.21 -6.54 -9.89
N SER A 57 -9.39 -6.23 -8.88
CA SER A 57 -8.03 -5.72 -9.05
C SER A 57 -7.10 -6.75 -9.68
N MET A 58 -7.30 -8.05 -9.43
CA MET A 58 -6.54 -9.11 -10.10
C MET A 58 -6.79 -9.09 -11.61
N LEU A 59 -8.06 -8.98 -12.02
CA LEU A 59 -8.42 -8.91 -13.45
C LEU A 59 -7.84 -7.66 -14.10
N ALA A 60 -8.04 -6.48 -13.50
CA ALA A 60 -7.49 -5.23 -14.01
C ALA A 60 -5.97 -5.27 -14.15
N ASN A 61 -5.27 -5.76 -13.12
CA ASN A 61 -3.81 -5.93 -13.17
C ASN A 61 -3.37 -6.90 -14.27
N ALA A 62 -4.09 -8.00 -14.48
CA ALA A 62 -3.76 -9.00 -15.48
C ALA A 62 -3.82 -8.46 -16.92
N ILE A 63 -4.68 -7.45 -17.17
CA ILE A 63 -4.81 -6.78 -18.48
C ILE A 63 -4.06 -5.45 -18.54
N GLY A 64 -3.20 -5.15 -17.56
CA GLY A 64 -2.31 -4.00 -17.60
C GLY A 64 -2.95 -2.64 -17.29
N ILE A 65 -4.16 -2.62 -16.71
CA ILE A 65 -4.83 -1.37 -16.32
C ILE A 65 -4.79 -1.17 -14.79
N ALA A 66 -4.64 0.07 -14.35
CA ALA A 66 -4.60 0.40 -12.94
C ALA A 66 -6.01 0.32 -12.30
N PRO A 67 -6.19 -0.47 -11.23
CA PRO A 67 -7.46 -0.53 -10.50
C PRO A 67 -7.82 0.81 -9.83
N PHE A 68 -9.03 1.30 -10.03
CA PHE A 68 -9.59 2.46 -9.35
C PHE A 68 -10.68 2.03 -8.36
N LYS A 69 -10.51 2.35 -7.07
CA LYS A 69 -11.47 2.05 -6.00
C LYS A 69 -12.71 2.96 -6.00
N ASP A 70 -12.88 3.91 -6.91
CA ASP A 70 -13.86 5.00 -6.77
C ASP A 70 -13.50 6.06 -5.70
N VAL A 71 -14.30 7.12 -5.71
CA VAL A 71 -14.31 8.18 -4.70
C VAL A 71 -14.57 7.64 -3.29
N PHE A 72 -14.19 8.42 -2.29
CA PHE A 72 -14.49 8.16 -0.89
C PHE A 72 -14.52 9.47 -0.10
N TRP A 73 -15.02 9.42 1.14
CA TRP A 73 -14.86 10.51 2.09
C TRP A 73 -13.64 10.28 2.98
N SER A 74 -12.79 11.28 3.09
CA SER A 74 -11.66 11.32 4.03
C SER A 74 -12.11 11.56 5.49
N ASN A 75 -13.31 12.12 5.66
CA ASN A 75 -13.95 12.31 6.94
C ASN A 75 -15.12 11.36 7.17
N GLN A 76 -15.30 10.99 8.44
CA GLN A 76 -16.39 10.11 8.85
C GLN A 76 -17.77 10.76 8.66
N TYR A 77 -17.89 12.07 8.93
CA TYR A 77 -19.16 12.80 8.88
C TYR A 77 -19.09 13.99 7.93
N GLN A 78 -20.11 14.13 7.07
CA GLN A 78 -20.30 15.27 6.18
C GLN A 78 -21.74 15.77 6.24
N PRO A 79 -22.02 16.84 7.01
CA PRO A 79 -23.34 17.47 7.05
C PRO A 79 -23.82 17.90 5.67
N GLY A 80 -25.13 17.76 5.42
CA GLY A 80 -25.74 18.22 4.17
C GLY A 80 -25.38 17.39 2.94
N ALA A 81 -24.73 16.23 3.12
CA ALA A 81 -24.49 15.31 2.03
C ALA A 81 -25.80 14.90 1.32
N PRO A 82 -25.83 14.87 -0.02
CA PRO A 82 -27.05 14.62 -0.81
C PRO A 82 -27.52 13.15 -0.75
N TYR A 83 -26.81 12.29 -0.02
CA TYR A 83 -27.07 10.86 0.04
C TYR A 83 -28.21 10.53 1.01
N LYS A 84 -28.01 10.84 2.30
CA LYS A 84 -29.02 10.76 3.38
C LYS A 84 -28.54 11.56 4.58
N THR A 85 -29.45 11.97 5.46
CA THR A 85 -29.16 12.78 6.65
C THR A 85 -28.20 12.11 7.64
N THR A 86 -28.11 10.78 7.63
CA THR A 86 -27.26 9.95 8.50
C THR A 86 -26.08 9.33 7.75
N ALA A 87 -25.73 9.87 6.58
CA ALA A 87 -24.61 9.36 5.78
C ALA A 87 -23.30 9.47 6.58
N GLN A 88 -22.55 8.37 6.63
CA GLN A 88 -21.33 8.28 7.39
C GLN A 88 -20.37 7.29 6.73
N GLU A 89 -19.10 7.69 6.61
CA GLU A 89 -17.99 6.79 6.27
C GLU A 89 -17.45 6.18 7.56
N VAL A 90 -17.57 4.86 7.71
CA VAL A 90 -17.23 4.17 8.97
C VAL A 90 -15.72 4.07 9.16
N LEU A 91 -14.96 3.88 8.08
CA LEU A 91 -13.51 3.68 8.12
C LEU A 91 -12.80 4.48 7.02
N PRO A 92 -12.70 5.82 7.14
CA PRO A 92 -12.06 6.66 6.11
C PRO A 92 -10.62 6.24 5.81
N ASP A 93 -9.86 5.84 6.84
CA ASP A 93 -8.49 5.36 6.68
C ASP A 93 -8.40 4.09 5.81
N ARG A 94 -9.40 3.19 5.91
CA ARG A 94 -9.47 2.01 5.03
C ARG A 94 -9.71 2.43 3.59
N GLU A 95 -10.62 3.37 3.35
CA GLU A 95 -10.91 3.85 2.00
C GLU A 95 -9.67 4.48 1.35
N ILE A 96 -8.96 5.33 2.09
CA ILE A 96 -7.72 5.98 1.61
C ILE A 96 -6.63 4.93 1.37
N LEU A 97 -6.43 4.00 2.32
CA LEU A 97 -5.45 2.93 2.20
C LEU A 97 -5.69 2.07 0.96
N ILE A 98 -6.92 1.56 0.80
CA ILE A 98 -7.28 0.73 -0.35
C ILE A 98 -7.11 1.50 -1.65
N ALA A 99 -7.57 2.76 -1.72
CA ALA A 99 -7.38 3.59 -2.90
C ALA A 99 -5.90 3.80 -3.22
N THR A 100 -5.06 4.03 -2.21
CA THR A 100 -3.61 4.22 -2.38
C THR A 100 -2.94 2.96 -2.93
N LEU A 101 -3.24 1.81 -2.33
CA LEU A 101 -2.63 0.53 -2.72
C LEU A 101 -3.25 -0.08 -3.98
N SER A 102 -4.34 0.49 -4.50
CA SER A 102 -4.97 0.06 -5.76
C SER A 102 -4.16 0.42 -7.02
N THR A 103 -3.10 1.23 -6.90
CA THR A 103 -2.28 1.79 -7.99
C THR A 103 -2.98 2.68 -9.01
N GLY A 104 -4.31 2.79 -8.99
CA GLY A 104 -5.06 3.78 -9.77
C GLY A 104 -5.07 5.17 -9.15
N PRO A 105 -6.09 5.99 -9.49
CA PRO A 105 -6.33 7.28 -8.85
C PRO A 105 -6.74 7.12 -7.37
N VAL A 106 -6.36 8.10 -6.56
CA VAL A 106 -6.90 8.31 -5.21
C VAL A 106 -7.83 9.51 -5.30
N ALA A 107 -9.14 9.26 -5.32
CA ALA A 107 -10.15 10.30 -5.47
C ALA A 107 -10.90 10.50 -4.16
N PHE A 108 -10.75 11.66 -3.53
CA PHE A 108 -11.56 12.04 -2.38
C PHE A 108 -12.72 12.91 -2.87
N GLY A 109 -13.94 12.52 -2.51
CA GLY A 109 -15.21 13.14 -2.91
C GLY A 109 -15.86 13.92 -1.77
N ASP A 110 -15.05 14.40 -0.83
CA ASP A 110 -15.52 15.18 0.30
C ASP A 110 -16.15 16.51 -0.13
N GLY A 111 -17.16 16.94 0.63
CA GLY A 111 -17.71 18.28 0.50
C GLY A 111 -16.65 19.35 0.73
N ILE A 112 -16.87 20.53 0.13
CA ILE A 112 -16.00 21.71 0.35
C ILE A 112 -15.89 21.97 1.86
N ASN A 113 -14.67 22.19 2.36
CA ASN A 113 -14.31 22.36 3.77
C ASN A 113 -14.41 21.10 4.66
N TYR A 114 -14.72 19.92 4.11
CA TYR A 114 -14.76 18.64 4.84
C TYR A 114 -13.64 17.68 4.45
N VAL A 115 -12.62 18.16 3.75
CA VAL A 115 -11.44 17.36 3.38
C VAL A 115 -10.51 17.24 4.60
N ASP A 116 -10.23 16.02 5.05
CA ASP A 116 -9.18 15.74 6.02
C ASP A 116 -7.83 15.65 5.29
N LYS A 117 -7.12 16.78 5.24
CA LYS A 117 -5.82 16.88 4.59
C LYS A 117 -4.81 15.92 5.21
N GLU A 118 -4.75 15.81 6.53
CA GLU A 118 -3.73 15.00 7.21
C GLU A 118 -3.84 13.54 6.80
N ARG A 119 -5.06 12.98 6.79
CA ARG A 119 -5.29 11.60 6.35
C ARG A 119 -5.01 11.40 4.87
N ILE A 120 -5.44 12.31 4.00
CA ILE A 120 -5.20 12.21 2.56
C ILE A 120 -3.71 12.25 2.26
N MET A 121 -2.94 13.12 2.92
CA MET A 121 -1.50 13.27 2.68
C MET A 121 -0.68 12.02 3.07
N ARG A 122 -1.30 11.00 3.68
CA ARG A 122 -0.66 9.67 3.86
C ARG A 122 -0.56 8.87 2.55
N CYS A 123 -1.31 9.24 1.50
CA CYS A 123 -1.23 8.57 0.19
C CYS A 123 -0.15 9.14 -0.73
N CYS A 124 0.35 10.34 -0.46
CA CYS A 124 1.17 11.10 -1.39
C CYS A 124 2.31 11.86 -0.71
N ARG A 125 3.27 12.31 -1.53
CA ARG A 125 4.30 13.29 -1.16
C ARG A 125 3.68 14.66 -0.92
N GLN A 126 4.48 15.58 -0.37
CA GLN A 126 4.03 16.95 -0.13
C GLN A 126 3.58 17.71 -1.40
N ASP A 127 4.07 17.34 -2.59
CA ASP A 127 3.66 17.89 -3.89
C ASP A 127 2.42 17.21 -4.50
N GLY A 128 1.83 16.24 -3.81
CA GLY A 128 0.66 15.49 -4.28
C GLY A 128 0.98 14.27 -5.15
N LEU A 129 2.26 13.93 -5.37
CA LEU A 129 2.60 12.68 -6.06
C LEU A 129 2.16 11.47 -5.20
N ILE A 130 1.16 10.74 -5.67
CA ILE A 130 0.67 9.51 -5.01
C ILE A 130 1.78 8.47 -5.00
N LEU A 131 2.13 7.97 -3.82
CA LEU A 131 3.11 6.91 -3.62
C LEU A 131 2.41 5.56 -3.76
N LYS A 132 2.83 4.78 -4.76
CA LYS A 132 2.18 3.53 -5.15
C LYS A 132 3.09 2.33 -4.96
N PRO A 133 2.54 1.17 -4.58
CA PRO A 133 3.25 -0.09 -4.68
C PRO A 133 3.50 -0.48 -6.15
N LYS A 134 4.35 -1.49 -6.38
CA LYS A 134 4.65 -1.96 -7.75
C LYS A 134 3.46 -2.64 -8.42
N LYS A 135 2.61 -3.31 -7.63
CA LYS A 135 1.38 -3.98 -8.08
C LYS A 135 0.19 -3.47 -7.29
N PRO A 136 -1.03 -3.57 -7.78
CA PRO A 136 -2.20 -3.27 -6.97
C PRO A 136 -2.40 -4.29 -5.86
N LEU A 137 -3.10 -3.85 -4.81
CA LEU A 137 -3.62 -4.70 -3.75
C LEU A 137 -4.62 -5.71 -4.32
N THR A 138 -4.32 -7.00 -4.14
CA THR A 138 -5.13 -8.11 -4.67
C THR A 138 -5.38 -9.15 -3.60
N MET A 139 -6.44 -9.93 -3.77
CA MET A 139 -6.71 -11.06 -2.90
C MET A 139 -5.62 -12.13 -2.99
N ILE A 140 -5.29 -12.76 -1.87
CA ILE A 140 -4.30 -13.84 -1.83
C ILE A 140 -4.94 -15.20 -2.09
N ASP A 141 -4.17 -16.12 -2.66
CA ASP A 141 -4.65 -17.43 -3.14
C ASP A 141 -5.36 -18.25 -2.05
N ILE A 142 -4.87 -18.20 -0.80
CA ILE A 142 -5.49 -18.94 0.32
C ILE A 142 -6.90 -18.42 0.66
N ALA A 143 -7.15 -17.11 0.54
CA ALA A 143 -8.48 -16.55 0.77
C ALA A 143 -9.46 -16.94 -0.35
N ILE A 144 -9.00 -16.90 -1.61
CA ILE A 144 -9.80 -17.32 -2.78
C ILE A 144 -10.12 -18.82 -2.69
N SER A 145 -9.12 -19.64 -2.37
CA SER A 145 -9.29 -21.09 -2.19
C SER A 145 -10.32 -21.39 -1.10
N ASP A 146 -10.23 -20.68 0.02
CA ASP A 146 -11.16 -20.87 1.14
C ASP A 146 -12.59 -20.45 0.77
N TRP A 147 -12.77 -19.40 -0.03
CA TRP A 147 -14.10 -19.04 -0.57
C TRP A 147 -14.68 -20.17 -1.44
N ALA A 148 -13.87 -20.76 -2.31
CA ALA A 148 -14.30 -21.86 -3.16
C ALA A 148 -14.72 -23.09 -2.33
N LEU A 149 -13.93 -23.43 -1.30
CA LEU A 149 -14.22 -24.53 -0.38
C LEU A 149 -15.49 -24.28 0.46
N HIS A 150 -15.86 -23.02 0.67
CA HIS A 150 -17.08 -22.61 1.39
C HIS A 150 -18.21 -22.17 0.46
N HIS A 151 -18.33 -22.83 -0.71
CA HIS A 151 -19.45 -22.64 -1.65
C HIS A 151 -19.60 -21.19 -2.14
N GLY A 152 -18.48 -20.48 -2.29
CA GLY A 152 -18.46 -19.08 -2.71
C GLY A 152 -18.77 -18.07 -1.60
N VAL A 153 -18.94 -18.52 -0.35
CA VAL A 153 -19.15 -17.61 0.78
C VAL A 153 -17.80 -16.99 1.18
N ILE A 154 -17.74 -15.66 1.07
CA ILE A 154 -16.58 -14.86 1.48
C ILE A 154 -16.28 -15.12 2.97
N GLN A 155 -15.05 -15.55 3.27
CA GLN A 155 -14.55 -15.84 4.63
C GLN A 155 -13.73 -14.71 5.24
N GLY A 156 -13.50 -13.65 4.47
CA GLY A 156 -12.70 -12.50 4.84
C GLY A 156 -12.11 -11.81 3.62
N GLU A 157 -11.72 -10.55 3.79
CA GLU A 157 -11.01 -9.78 2.77
C GLU A 157 -9.54 -9.70 3.18
N LEU A 158 -8.73 -10.61 2.63
CA LEU A 158 -7.31 -10.75 2.93
C LEU A 158 -6.48 -10.56 1.66
N TYR A 159 -5.76 -9.44 1.61
CA TYR A 159 -5.07 -8.96 0.42
C TYR A 159 -3.57 -8.84 0.64
N SER A 160 -2.82 -8.87 -0.44
CA SER A 160 -1.43 -8.46 -0.44
C SER A 160 -1.05 -7.65 -1.67
N THR A 161 -0.01 -6.84 -1.51
CA THR A 161 0.73 -6.23 -2.60
C THR A 161 2.21 -6.13 -2.23
N LYS A 162 3.03 -5.67 -3.17
CA LYS A 162 4.46 -5.49 -2.98
C LYS A 162 5.04 -4.33 -3.77
N THR A 163 6.15 -3.82 -3.25
CA THR A 163 7.12 -3.00 -3.98
C THR A 163 8.38 -3.84 -4.19
N ILE A 164 9.01 -3.68 -5.35
CA ILE A 164 10.25 -4.38 -5.69
C ILE A 164 11.31 -3.33 -6.00
N ILE A 165 12.45 -3.34 -5.32
CA ILE A 165 13.58 -2.44 -5.62
C ILE A 165 14.85 -3.27 -5.61
N ASN A 166 15.65 -3.24 -6.68
CA ASN A 166 16.86 -4.05 -6.80
C ASN A 166 16.65 -5.56 -6.47
N ASN A 167 15.52 -6.14 -6.90
CA ASN A 167 15.06 -7.51 -6.61
C ASN A 167 14.63 -7.79 -5.16
N GLU A 168 14.71 -6.81 -4.27
CA GLU A 168 14.21 -6.92 -2.90
C GLU A 168 12.71 -6.69 -2.83
N ILE A 169 12.00 -7.54 -2.09
CA ILE A 169 10.54 -7.54 -2.01
C ILE A 169 10.09 -6.96 -0.68
N PHE A 170 9.34 -5.87 -0.76
CA PHE A 170 8.68 -5.22 0.37
C PHE A 170 7.19 -5.46 0.26
N SER A 171 6.61 -6.10 1.27
CA SER A 171 5.23 -6.62 1.18
C SER A 171 4.28 -5.89 2.10
N PHE A 172 3.02 -5.83 1.66
CA PHE A 172 1.89 -5.24 2.35
C PHE A 172 0.86 -6.35 2.53
N ILE A 173 0.34 -6.51 3.75
CA ILE A 173 -0.68 -7.50 4.06
C ILE A 173 -1.84 -6.75 4.71
N PHE A 174 -3.01 -6.81 4.08
CA PHE A 174 -4.22 -6.14 4.55
C PHE A 174 -5.29 -7.16 4.89
N ALA A 175 -5.98 -6.97 6.02
CA ALA A 175 -7.12 -7.79 6.41
C ALA A 175 -8.28 -6.93 6.93
N SER A 176 -9.50 -7.21 6.47
CA SER A 176 -10.73 -6.65 7.05
C SER A 176 -11.90 -7.61 6.82
N SER A 177 -12.98 -7.42 7.56
CA SER A 177 -14.20 -8.25 7.45
C SER A 177 -13.94 -9.76 7.57
N MET A 178 -12.92 -10.15 8.33
CA MET A 178 -12.53 -11.54 8.51
C MET A 178 -13.60 -12.29 9.30
N LYS A 179 -13.98 -13.49 8.84
CA LYS A 179 -14.95 -14.36 9.52
C LYS A 179 -14.26 -15.50 10.28
N ARG A 180 -13.00 -15.77 9.96
CA ARG A 180 -12.16 -16.76 10.62
C ARG A 180 -10.71 -16.29 10.68
N ASN A 181 -9.91 -17.03 11.45
CA ASN A 181 -8.49 -16.75 11.57
C ASN A 181 -7.71 -17.36 10.40
N TYR A 182 -6.60 -16.72 10.05
CA TYR A 182 -5.63 -17.21 9.08
C TYR A 182 -4.22 -17.11 9.66
N SER A 183 -3.37 -18.05 9.27
CA SER A 183 -1.94 -18.04 9.55
C SER A 183 -1.22 -17.92 8.22
N ILE A 184 -0.46 -16.84 8.03
CA ILE A 184 0.17 -16.49 6.75
C ILE A 184 1.69 -16.54 6.90
N VAL A 185 2.37 -17.13 5.93
CA VAL A 185 3.84 -17.14 5.81
C VAL A 185 4.27 -16.44 4.51
N PRO A 186 5.55 -16.02 4.36
CA PRO A 186 6.00 -15.26 3.19
C PRO A 186 5.72 -15.93 1.85
N SER A 187 5.91 -17.24 1.74
CA SER A 187 5.68 -18.01 0.51
C SER A 187 4.23 -17.87 -0.02
N MET A 188 3.24 -17.77 0.87
CA MET A 188 1.82 -17.63 0.50
C MET A 188 1.50 -16.31 -0.20
N ILE A 189 2.32 -15.28 0.00
CA ILE A 189 2.15 -13.95 -0.61
C ILE A 189 3.28 -13.60 -1.58
N ARG A 190 4.16 -14.57 -1.89
CA ARG A 190 5.35 -14.38 -2.75
C ARG A 190 6.23 -13.22 -2.26
N SER A 191 6.47 -13.19 -0.95
CA SER A 191 7.36 -12.27 -0.23
C SER A 191 8.69 -12.94 0.13
N SER A 192 9.66 -12.13 0.52
CA SER A 192 10.91 -12.59 1.15
C SER A 192 10.73 -12.80 2.65
N ASN A 193 11.58 -13.65 3.24
CA ASN A 193 11.74 -13.73 4.70
C ASN A 193 12.33 -12.43 5.24
N GLY A 194 11.97 -12.06 6.46
CA GLY A 194 12.53 -10.87 7.10
C GLY A 194 11.83 -10.52 8.40
N ILE A 195 11.47 -9.25 8.52
CA ILE A 195 10.71 -8.73 9.66
C ILE A 195 9.32 -8.29 9.23
N LEU A 196 8.43 -8.22 10.21
CA LEU A 196 7.04 -7.80 10.07
C LEU A 196 6.63 -6.91 11.23
N TRP A 197 5.90 -5.84 10.92
CA TRP A 197 5.30 -4.95 11.92
C TRP A 197 3.92 -4.50 11.46
N SER A 198 3.08 -4.06 12.41
CA SER A 198 1.78 -3.50 12.11
C SER A 198 1.88 -1.99 11.92
N PHE A 199 0.97 -1.43 11.11
CA PHE A 199 0.98 0.01 10.80
C PHE A 199 0.72 0.90 12.03
N ASP A 200 0.00 0.38 13.03
CA ASP A 200 -0.37 1.06 14.26
C ASP A 200 0.70 0.91 15.37
N ASN A 201 1.64 -0.03 15.22
CA ASN A 201 2.74 -0.22 16.16
C ASN A 201 4.03 -0.58 15.42
N PRO A 202 4.64 0.39 14.70
CA PRO A 202 5.83 0.12 13.89
C PRO A 202 7.06 -0.22 14.73
N TYR A 203 7.05 0.04 16.04
CA TYR A 203 8.16 -0.27 16.93
C TYR A 203 8.17 -1.72 17.43
N LYS A 204 7.10 -2.48 17.19
CA LYS A 204 7.01 -3.90 17.54
C LYS A 204 7.21 -4.77 16.30
N ILE A 205 8.43 -5.26 16.13
CA ILE A 205 8.77 -6.18 15.04
C ILE A 205 8.66 -7.63 15.48
N ASN A 206 8.30 -8.49 14.53
CA ASN A 206 8.39 -9.94 14.65
C ASN A 206 9.18 -10.47 13.45
N TYR A 207 9.81 -11.64 13.59
CA TYR A 207 10.31 -12.36 12.42
C TYR A 207 9.13 -12.83 11.57
N PHE A 208 9.33 -12.83 10.26
CA PHE A 208 8.36 -13.31 9.28
C PHE A 208 9.09 -14.18 8.28
N ASP A 209 8.97 -15.48 8.51
CA ASP A 209 9.59 -16.56 7.73
C ASP A 209 8.66 -17.77 7.76
N GLU A 210 9.06 -18.87 7.13
CA GLU A 210 8.22 -20.07 7.04
C GLU A 210 7.95 -20.76 8.40
N ASN A 211 8.69 -20.42 9.45
CA ASN A 211 8.47 -20.92 10.82
C ASN A 211 7.79 -19.88 11.73
N HIS A 212 7.74 -18.61 11.31
CA HIS A 212 7.15 -17.51 12.05
C HIS A 212 6.04 -16.85 11.22
N SER A 213 4.83 -17.38 11.37
CA SER A 213 3.64 -16.90 10.68
C SER A 213 3.09 -15.60 11.26
N LEU A 214 2.41 -14.84 10.39
CA LEU A 214 1.49 -13.79 10.78
C LEU A 214 0.12 -14.40 11.11
N GLU A 215 -0.31 -14.26 12.36
CA GLU A 215 -1.64 -14.65 12.81
C GLU A 215 -2.65 -13.51 12.61
N ILE A 216 -3.64 -13.76 11.76
CA ILE A 216 -4.72 -12.83 11.45
C ILE A 216 -5.97 -13.29 12.18
N SER A 217 -6.51 -12.42 13.03
CA SER A 217 -7.66 -12.74 13.89
C SER A 217 -8.95 -12.09 13.41
N ASN A 218 -10.02 -12.87 13.32
CA ASN A 218 -11.37 -12.37 13.00
C ASN A 218 -11.95 -11.45 14.08
N LYS A 219 -11.43 -11.53 15.31
CA LYS A 219 -11.83 -10.64 16.40
C LYS A 219 -11.25 -9.24 16.22
N ILE A 220 -10.04 -9.15 15.65
CA ILE A 220 -9.30 -7.90 15.51
C ILE A 220 -9.59 -7.23 14.17
N CYS A 221 -9.58 -7.98 13.06
CA CYS A 221 -9.72 -7.46 11.71
C CYS A 221 -11.14 -7.73 11.18
N ASN A 222 -12.12 -6.93 11.57
CA ASN A 222 -13.55 -7.24 11.38
C ASN A 222 -14.26 -6.17 10.51
N LEU A 223 -15.59 -6.04 10.62
CA LEU A 223 -16.36 -5.07 9.82
C LEU A 223 -16.12 -3.60 10.24
N THR A 224 -15.78 -3.37 11.52
CA THR A 224 -15.59 -2.04 12.11
C THR A 224 -14.12 -1.71 12.35
N SER A 225 -13.21 -2.54 11.86
CA SER A 225 -11.76 -2.32 11.94
C SER A 225 -11.05 -2.93 10.72
N PHE A 226 -9.79 -2.59 10.55
CA PHE A 226 -8.92 -3.26 9.59
C PHE A 226 -7.53 -3.44 10.20
N CYS A 227 -6.77 -4.33 9.61
CA CYS A 227 -5.39 -4.57 9.98
C CYS A 227 -4.50 -4.40 8.76
N LEU A 228 -3.34 -3.82 8.96
CA LEU A 228 -2.32 -3.63 7.95
C LEU A 228 -0.96 -3.97 8.56
N TRP A 229 -0.24 -4.85 7.88
CA TRP A 229 1.13 -5.19 8.21
C TRP A 229 2.04 -4.93 7.02
N TYR A 230 3.27 -4.60 7.36
CA TYR A 230 4.35 -4.40 6.42
C TYR A 230 5.44 -5.41 6.70
N SER A 231 6.09 -5.89 5.64
CA SER A 231 7.23 -6.77 5.74
C SER A 231 8.38 -6.27 4.87
N SER A 232 9.59 -6.41 5.41
CA SER A 232 10.83 -6.08 4.72
C SER A 232 11.87 -7.17 4.90
N PRO A 233 12.75 -7.39 3.91
CA PRO A 233 13.83 -8.35 4.05
C PRO A 233 14.78 -7.96 5.19
N ILE A 234 15.45 -8.95 5.76
CA ILE A 234 16.52 -8.74 6.73
C ILE A 234 17.85 -9.11 6.09
N TRP A 235 18.81 -8.20 6.15
CA TRP A 235 20.16 -8.41 5.62
C TRP A 235 21.17 -8.43 6.76
N SER A 236 22.37 -8.92 6.46
CA SER A 236 23.50 -8.94 7.40
C SER A 236 24.70 -8.26 6.75
N PHE A 237 25.35 -7.36 7.50
CA PHE A 237 26.65 -6.84 7.11
C PHE A 237 27.74 -7.89 7.31
N ASN A 238 28.79 -7.80 6.49
CA ASN A 238 30.03 -8.54 6.63
C ASN A 238 30.95 -7.84 7.64
N ASP A 239 30.51 -7.78 8.89
CA ASP A 239 31.28 -7.29 10.02
C ASP A 239 31.50 -8.40 11.06
N SER A 240 32.36 -8.15 12.04
CA SER A 240 32.68 -9.14 13.08
C SER A 240 31.47 -9.54 13.94
N SER A 241 30.44 -8.70 14.02
CA SER A 241 29.21 -8.93 14.78
C SER A 241 28.07 -9.52 13.96
N SER A 242 28.24 -9.72 12.64
CA SER A 242 27.16 -10.10 11.71
C SER A 242 25.91 -9.24 11.91
N THR A 243 26.10 -7.93 12.00
CA THR A 243 25.05 -6.95 12.29
C THR A 243 23.94 -7.08 11.27
N LYS A 244 22.72 -7.35 11.75
CA LYS A 244 21.52 -7.43 10.91
C LYS A 244 20.82 -6.09 10.83
N TYR A 245 20.26 -5.80 9.68
CA TYR A 245 19.46 -4.60 9.47
C TYR A 245 18.27 -4.88 8.55
N SER A 246 17.23 -4.06 8.68
CA SER A 246 16.10 -4.07 7.76
C SER A 246 15.59 -2.66 7.55
N PHE A 247 15.27 -2.33 6.30
CA PHE A 247 14.77 -1.03 5.90
C PHE A 247 13.25 -1.02 6.00
N MET A 248 12.69 -0.18 6.89
CA MET A 248 11.27 -0.16 7.21
C MET A 248 10.51 1.00 6.56
N GLY A 249 11.16 1.78 5.69
CA GLY A 249 10.53 2.81 4.86
C GLY A 249 9.98 4.03 5.61
N GLU A 250 9.13 4.79 4.92
CA GLU A 250 8.48 6.02 5.39
C GLU A 250 7.20 5.70 6.16
N ILE A 251 7.19 5.89 7.48
CA ILE A 251 6.13 5.34 8.35
C ILE A 251 4.83 6.14 8.35
N ASN A 252 4.89 7.41 7.96
CA ASN A 252 3.72 8.28 7.93
C ASN A 252 2.91 8.13 6.62
N LYS A 253 3.31 7.22 5.72
CA LYS A 253 2.61 6.93 4.45
C LYS A 253 1.96 5.54 4.46
N TRP A 254 0.86 5.41 3.71
CA TRP A 254 0.22 4.12 3.47
C TRP A 254 1.10 3.18 2.64
N THR A 255 1.80 3.75 1.66
CA THR A 255 2.82 3.05 0.89
C THR A 255 4.18 3.30 1.54
N PHE A 256 4.51 2.52 2.58
CA PHE A 256 5.74 2.73 3.35
C PHE A 256 7.01 2.66 2.50
N ILE A 257 7.01 1.84 1.42
CA ILE A 257 8.06 1.80 0.41
C ILE A 257 7.45 1.86 -0.99
N SER A 258 7.83 2.87 -1.77
CA SER A 258 7.49 3.04 -3.18
C SER A 258 8.74 3.31 -4.01
N GLN A 259 8.80 2.82 -5.25
CA GLN A 259 9.87 3.16 -6.20
C GLN A 259 9.93 4.66 -6.52
N GLN A 260 8.82 5.39 -6.34
CA GLN A 260 8.75 6.84 -6.53
C GLN A 260 9.43 7.62 -5.40
N ARG A 261 9.59 6.99 -4.22
CA ARG A 261 10.26 7.55 -3.04
C ARG A 261 11.66 6.99 -2.85
N PHE A 262 11.82 5.68 -3.00
CA PHE A 262 13.07 4.95 -2.81
C PHE A 262 13.46 4.32 -4.14
N SER A 263 14.36 4.96 -4.87
CA SER A 263 14.62 4.60 -6.27
C SER A 263 15.60 3.45 -6.42
N SER A 264 16.52 3.28 -5.46
CA SER A 264 17.53 2.22 -5.52
C SER A 264 18.10 1.88 -4.16
N LEU A 265 18.53 0.62 -4.05
CA LEU A 265 19.19 0.01 -2.91
C LEU A 265 20.56 -0.49 -3.38
N HIS A 266 21.65 0.00 -2.78
CA HIS A 266 23.02 -0.34 -3.16
C HIS A 266 23.87 -0.71 -1.95
N THR A 267 24.27 -1.97 -1.91
CA THR A 267 25.28 -2.47 -0.96
C THR A 267 26.67 -2.31 -1.56
N ASN A 268 27.64 -1.82 -0.79
CA ASN A 268 29.03 -1.75 -1.24
C ASN A 268 29.64 -3.15 -1.46
N VAL A 269 30.78 -3.20 -2.18
CA VAL A 269 31.45 -4.46 -2.55
C VAL A 269 31.77 -5.32 -1.33
N ASP A 270 32.18 -4.70 -0.22
CA ASP A 270 32.56 -5.40 1.01
C ASP A 270 31.36 -5.86 1.86
N ASN A 271 30.13 -5.49 1.48
CA ASN A 271 28.90 -5.71 2.25
C ASN A 271 28.96 -5.15 3.67
N THR A 272 29.56 -3.97 3.86
CA THR A 272 29.67 -3.28 5.15
C THR A 272 28.78 -2.04 5.24
N GLN A 273 28.22 -1.60 4.11
CA GLN A 273 27.37 -0.43 4.02
C GLN A 273 26.28 -0.63 2.97
N MET A 274 25.08 -0.20 3.32
CA MET A 274 23.91 -0.09 2.45
C MET A 274 23.59 1.39 2.21
N THR A 275 23.34 1.75 0.96
CA THR A 275 22.95 3.11 0.54
C THR A 275 21.61 3.04 -0.17
N ILE A 276 20.65 3.85 0.29
CA ILE A 276 19.29 3.94 -0.26
C ILE A 276 19.10 5.35 -0.79
N ILE A 277 18.70 5.47 -2.06
CA ILE A 277 18.43 6.76 -2.69
C ILE A 277 17.00 7.16 -2.39
N VAL A 278 16.83 8.31 -1.72
CA VAL A 278 15.55 8.86 -1.30
C VAL A 278 15.22 10.09 -2.14
N GLN A 279 14.04 10.10 -2.75
CA GLN A 279 13.52 11.21 -3.55
C GLN A 279 12.62 12.08 -2.67
N GLY A 280 12.70 13.40 -2.77
CA GLY A 280 11.86 14.32 -2.01
C GLY A 280 11.54 15.61 -2.76
N VAL A 281 10.68 16.45 -2.18
CA VAL A 281 10.44 17.82 -2.67
C VAL A 281 11.00 18.86 -1.70
N VAL A 282 11.15 20.09 -2.18
CA VAL A 282 11.63 21.23 -1.38
C VAL A 282 10.83 21.37 -0.08
N ASN A 283 11.54 21.51 1.04
CA ASN A 283 11.00 21.65 2.39
C ASN A 283 10.20 20.43 2.90
N GLU A 284 10.40 19.26 2.29
CA GLU A 284 9.87 17.99 2.78
C GLU A 284 10.84 17.37 3.79
N ILE A 285 10.28 16.73 4.83
CA ILE A 285 11.00 15.84 5.73
C ILE A 285 10.42 14.44 5.54
N VAL A 286 11.28 13.47 5.25
CA VAL A 286 10.89 12.07 5.10
C VAL A 286 11.33 11.31 6.34
N ASP A 287 10.35 10.85 7.13
CA ASP A 287 10.54 10.14 8.39
C ASP A 287 10.68 8.64 8.14
N ILE A 288 11.90 8.12 8.29
CA ILE A 288 12.27 6.75 7.94
C ILE A 288 12.58 5.93 9.19
N LEU A 289 12.12 4.68 9.21
CA LEU A 289 12.56 3.69 10.20
C LEU A 289 13.53 2.66 9.61
N VAL A 290 14.49 2.26 10.44
CA VAL A 290 15.45 1.19 10.16
C VAL A 290 15.57 0.29 11.39
N TYR A 291 15.40 -1.01 11.22
CA TYR A 291 15.79 -1.97 12.25
C TYR A 291 17.30 -2.20 12.21
N HIS A 292 17.96 -2.19 13.36
CA HIS A 292 19.40 -2.43 13.46
C HIS A 292 19.75 -3.28 14.70
N SER A 293 20.23 -4.51 14.48
CA SER A 293 20.34 -5.51 15.55
C SER A 293 21.36 -5.16 16.63
N LYS A 294 22.45 -4.46 16.27
CA LYS A 294 23.50 -4.07 17.22
C LYS A 294 23.03 -3.02 18.23
N PHE A 295 22.10 -2.15 17.83
CA PHE A 295 21.48 -1.18 18.73
C PHE A 295 20.25 -1.76 19.43
N GLN A 296 19.88 -3.01 19.11
CA GLN A 296 18.68 -3.70 19.58
C GLN A 296 17.42 -2.84 19.51
N SER A 297 17.36 -1.97 18.50
CA SER A 297 16.34 -0.94 18.42
C SER A 297 16.01 -0.59 16.98
N ILE A 298 14.91 0.13 16.84
CA ILE A 298 14.47 0.72 15.59
C ILE A 298 14.92 2.17 15.63
N ILE A 299 15.72 2.53 14.63
CA ILE A 299 16.30 3.86 14.50
C ILE A 299 15.37 4.70 13.64
N HIS A 300 15.05 5.89 14.14
CA HIS A 300 14.36 6.93 13.40
C HIS A 300 15.36 7.84 12.71
N VAL A 301 15.20 8.05 11.41
CA VAL A 301 16.07 8.90 10.60
C VAL A 301 15.23 9.85 9.77
N ASN A 302 15.61 11.13 9.78
CA ASN A 302 14.94 12.16 9.00
C ASN A 302 15.81 12.53 7.80
N CYS A 303 15.26 12.38 6.60
CA CYS A 303 15.87 12.93 5.39
C CYS A 303 15.26 14.31 5.09
N HIS A 304 16.10 15.34 5.07
CA HIS A 304 15.67 16.71 4.81
C HIS A 304 15.95 17.10 3.36
N PHE A 305 14.97 17.74 2.72
CA PHE A 305 15.07 18.15 1.32
C PHE A 305 15.01 19.67 1.18
N TYR A 306 15.97 20.21 0.42
CA TYR A 306 16.16 21.64 0.21
C TYR A 306 16.11 21.97 -1.28
N ILE A 307 16.08 23.26 -1.64
CA ILE A 307 15.91 23.74 -3.02
C ILE A 307 16.92 23.09 -3.98
N ASP A 308 18.18 22.95 -3.57
CA ASP A 308 19.25 22.41 -4.41
C ASP A 308 19.47 20.89 -4.27
N HIS A 309 18.71 20.24 -3.37
CA HIS A 309 18.88 18.83 -3.01
C HIS A 309 17.53 18.11 -2.87
N LEU A 310 16.99 17.66 -4.01
CA LEU A 310 15.77 16.85 -4.09
C LEU A 310 16.01 15.34 -3.97
N ILE A 311 17.27 14.95 -3.81
CA ILE A 311 17.73 13.57 -3.66
C ILE A 311 18.61 13.53 -2.42
N ALA A 312 18.33 12.59 -1.52
CA ALA A 312 19.11 12.30 -0.33
C ALA A 312 19.61 10.86 -0.35
N GLN A 313 20.66 10.57 0.43
CA GLN A 313 21.22 9.24 0.58
C GLN A 313 21.08 8.77 2.02
N LEU A 314 20.22 7.76 2.25
CA LEU A 314 20.17 7.06 3.52
C LEU A 314 21.28 6.00 3.54
N ILE A 315 22.24 6.18 4.44
CA ILE A 315 23.38 5.30 4.64
C ILE A 315 23.19 4.50 5.92
N ILE A 316 23.27 3.18 5.81
CA ILE A 316 23.18 2.22 6.90
C ILE A 316 24.49 1.43 6.94
N ASN A 317 25.17 1.39 8.07
CA ASN A 317 26.35 0.54 8.29
C ASN A 317 26.33 -0.01 9.72
N SER A 318 27.33 -0.80 10.11
CA SER A 318 27.36 -1.46 11.42
C SER A 318 27.48 -0.55 12.64
N THR A 319 27.69 0.75 12.45
CA THR A 319 27.88 1.72 13.55
C THR A 319 26.98 2.94 13.44
N ASN A 320 26.27 3.14 12.33
CA ASN A 320 25.51 4.34 12.11
C ASN A 320 24.39 4.15 11.08
N VAL A 321 23.35 4.98 11.23
CA VAL A 321 22.25 5.12 10.27
C VAL A 321 21.99 6.62 10.11
N ILE A 322 22.31 7.18 8.94
CA ILE A 322 22.23 8.63 8.68
C ILE A 322 21.65 8.90 7.31
N CYS A 323 21.02 10.07 7.15
CA CYS A 323 20.62 10.58 5.85
C CYS A 323 21.44 11.81 5.50
N LEU A 324 22.02 11.81 4.30
CA LEU A 324 22.88 12.87 3.76
C LEU A 324 22.25 13.57 2.57
#